data_AF-A0A1G0NKC4-F1
#
_entry.id   AF-A0A1G0NKC4-F1
#
_cell.length_a   1.000
_cell.length_b   1.000
_cell.length_c   1.000
_cell.angle_alpha   90.00
_cell.angle_beta   90.00
_cell.angle_gamma   90.00
#
_symmetry.space_group_name_H-M   'P 1'
#
loop_
_entity.id
_entity.type
_entity.pdbx_description
1 polymer ?
#
loop_
_entity_poly.entity_id
_entity_poly.type
_entity_poly.pdbx_seq_one_letter_code
_entity_poly.pdbx_strand_id
1 'polypeptide(L)' 'MNDVVLHVNEALDEQARHELENQMRTIDGVIAPRFNDRRTHLMIVAYDPDRISTVGLRNEVQRRGYHAQHCGA' A
#
# COMPACT_ATOMS: atom_id res chain seq x y z
N MET A 1 11.56 8.80 6.76
CA MET A 1 10.12 8.50 6.63
C MET A 1 9.57 9.28 5.45
N ASN A 2 8.91 8.59 4.53
CA ASN A 2 8.28 9.18 3.36
C ASN A 2 6.88 8.56 3.16
N ASP A 3 6.01 9.26 2.45
CA ASP A 3 4.66 8.79 2.14
C ASP A 3 4.56 8.50 0.64
N VAL A 4 3.91 7.38 0.29
CA VAL A 4 3.62 7.02 -1.10
C VAL A 4 2.14 6.71 -1.28
N VAL A 5 1.60 7.08 -2.44
CA VAL A 5 0.23 6.73 -2.84
C VAL A 5 0.27 5.58 -3.84
N LEU A 6 -0.33 4.47 -3.45
CA LEU A 6 -0.52 3.29 -4.28
C LEU A 6 -1.98 3.21 -4.70
N HIS A 7 -2.21 3.17 -6.01
CA HIS A 7 -3.50 2.84 -6.59
C HIS A 7 -3.67 1.33 -6.64
N VAL A 8 -4.64 0.80 -5.91
CA VAL A 8 -5.04 -0.61 -5.95
C VAL A 8 -6.19 -0.73 -6.94
N ASN A 9 -5.99 -1.49 -8.01
CA ASN A 9 -6.95 -1.57 -9.12
C ASN A 9 -8.21 -2.37 -8.75
N GLU A 10 -8.10 -3.27 -7.78
CA GLU A 10 -9.20 -4.10 -7.32
C GLU A 10 -10.24 -3.28 -6.55
N ALA A 11 -11.51 -3.57 -6.81
CA ALA A 11 -12.60 -3.07 -5.98
C ALA A 11 -12.64 -3.87 -4.66
N LEU A 12 -11.89 -3.41 -3.66
CA LEU A 12 -11.85 -4.01 -2.34
C LEU A 12 -12.98 -3.48 -1.46
N ASP A 13 -13.69 -4.39 -0.79
CA ASP A 13 -14.60 -4.04 0.29
C ASP A 13 -13.83 -3.57 1.55
N GLU A 14 -14.55 -3.20 2.61
CA GLU A 14 -13.93 -2.76 3.86
C GLU A 14 -13.06 -3.83 4.52
N GLN A 15 -13.49 -5.09 4.50
CA GLN A 15 -12.75 -6.19 5.11
C GLN A 15 -11.45 -6.47 4.36
N ALA A 16 -11.50 -6.57 3.02
CA ALA A 16 -10.34 -6.80 2.19
C ALA A 16 -9.33 -5.63 2.27
N ARG A 17 -9.82 -4.39 2.43
CA ARG A 17 -8.94 -3.22 2.67
C ARG A 17 -8.20 -3.35 4.00
N HIS A 18 -8.89 -3.67 5.08
CA HIS A 18 -8.26 -3.87 6.39
C HIS A 18 -7.29 -5.06 6.40
N GLU A 19 -7.62 -6.15 5.71
CA GLU A 19 -6.70 -7.27 5.55
C GLU A 19 -5.42 -6.85 4.83
N LEU A 20 -5.53 -6.09 3.72
CA LEU A 20 -4.35 -5.60 3.00
C LEU A 20 -3.53 -4.62 3.85
N GLU A 21 -4.17 -3.71 4.60
CA GLU A 21 -3.47 -2.82 5.55
C GLU A 21 -2.67 -3.63 6.57
N ASN A 22 -3.28 -4.64 7.17
CA ASN A 22 -2.62 -5.51 8.14
C ASN A 22 -1.46 -6.28 7.51
N GLN A 23 -1.65 -6.82 6.30
CA GLN A 23 -0.59 -7.52 5.56
C GLN A 23 0.56 -6.61 5.14
N MET A 24 0.28 -5.34 4.85
CA MET A 24 1.33 -4.36 4.52
C MET A 24 2.12 -3.96 5.76
N ARG A 25 1.46 -3.88 6.93
CA ARG A 25 2.09 -3.51 8.20
C ARG A 25 3.12 -4.54 8.69
N THR A 26 3.07 -5.78 8.20
CA THR A 26 4.07 -6.81 8.54
C THR A 26 5.36 -6.70 7.73
N ILE A 27 5.41 -5.84 6.72
CA ILE A 27 6.59 -5.65 5.87
C ILE A 27 7.61 -4.77 6.59
N ASP A 28 8.87 -5.23 6.66
CA ASP A 28 9.95 -4.41 7.24
C ASP A 28 10.12 -3.10 6.45
N GLY A 29 10.14 -1.98 7.16
CA GLY A 29 10.15 -0.65 6.59
C GLY A 29 8.78 -0.04 6.30
N VAL A 30 7.67 -0.77 6.41
CA VAL A 30 6.33 -0.16 6.39
C VAL A 30 5.96 0.34 7.79
N ILE A 31 5.55 1.61 7.88
CA ILE A 31 5.22 2.27 9.15
C ILE A 31 3.71 2.35 9.35
N ALA A 32 2.99 2.88 8.35
CA ALA A 32 1.54 3.05 8.44
C ALA A 32 0.87 2.94 7.06
N PRO A 33 0.38 1.75 6.68
CA PRO A 33 -0.49 1.58 5.53
C PRO A 33 -1.93 1.93 5.92
N ARG A 34 -2.62 2.70 5.07
CA ARG A 34 -4.03 3.05 5.24
C ARG A 34 -4.70 3.35 3.90
N PHE A 35 -5.94 2.90 3.72
CA PHE A 35 -6.76 3.34 2.60
C PHE A 35 -7.31 4.75 2.82
N ASN A 36 -7.58 5.45 1.72
CA ASN A 36 -8.20 6.76 1.76
C ASN A 36 -9.73 6.62 1.85
N ASP A 37 -10.34 7.21 2.89
CA ASP A 37 -11.79 7.15 3.13
C ASP A 37 -12.63 7.73 1.98
N ARG A 38 -12.11 8.73 1.28
CA ARG A 38 -12.79 9.37 0.14
C ARG A 38 -12.51 8.66 -1.18
N ARG A 39 -11.41 7.93 -1.29
CA ARG A 39 -10.96 7.21 -2.49
C ARG A 39 -10.45 5.84 -2.10
N THR A 40 -11.37 4.90 -1.94
CA THR A 40 -11.12 3.57 -1.36
C THR A 40 -10.18 2.69 -2.19
N HIS A 41 -9.86 3.07 -3.42
CA HIS A 41 -8.85 2.45 -4.29
C HIS A 41 -7.43 3.04 -4.10
N LEU A 42 -7.27 4.07 -3.26
CA LEU A 42 -5.97 4.66 -2.97
C LEU A 42 -5.51 4.26 -1.57
N MET A 43 -4.37 3.59 -1.51
CA MET A 43 -3.66 3.28 -0.28
C MET A 43 -2.50 4.26 -0.10
N ILE A 44 -2.46 4.92 1.05
CA ILE A 44 -1.35 5.76 1.48
C ILE A 44 -0.48 4.91 2.40
N VAL A 45 0.80 4.80 2.07
CA VAL A 45 1.76 4.04 2.86
C VAL A 45 2.87 4.96 3.33
N ALA A 46 2.93 5.17 4.63
CA ALA A 46 4.11 5.74 5.26
C ALA A 46 5.17 4.66 5.40
N TYR A 47 6.39 4.92 4.96
CA TYR A 47 7.48 3.95 4.95
C TYR A 47 8.84 4.58 5.25
N ASP A 48 9.80 3.71 5.59
CA ASP A 48 11.20 4.05 5.77
C ASP A 48 11.98 3.79 4.46
N PRO A 49 12.40 4.84 3.72
CA PRO A 49 13.10 4.68 2.44
C PRO A 49 14.48 4.02 2.57
N ASP A 50 15.06 3.99 3.76
CA ASP A 50 16.33 3.29 4.00
C ASP A 50 16.13 1.75 4.11
N ARG A 51 14.88 1.30 4.32
CA ARG A 51 14.52 -0.12 4.47
C ARG A 51 13.80 -0.69 3.25
N ILE A 52 12.89 0.09 2.66
CA ILE A 52 12.08 -0.35 1.53
C ILE A 52 11.86 0.78 0.53
N SER A 53 11.97 0.47 -0.77
CA SER A 53 11.69 1.44 -1.83
C SER A 53 10.21 1.42 -2.24
N THR A 54 9.74 2.47 -2.91
CA THR A 54 8.38 2.51 -3.48
C THR A 54 8.12 1.36 -4.47
N VAL A 55 9.15 0.96 -5.23
CA VAL A 55 9.08 -0.21 -6.12
C VAL A 55 8.95 -1.51 -5.30
N GLY A 56 9.68 -1.63 -4.20
CA GLY A 56 9.57 -2.75 -3.27
C GLY A 56 8.17 -2.88 -2.67
N LEU A 57 7.59 -1.77 -2.22
CA LEU A 57 6.20 -1.72 -1.72
C LEU A 57 5.21 -2.21 -2.77
N ARG A 58 5.31 -1.73 -4.01
CA ARG A 58 4.44 -2.16 -5.11
C ARG A 58 4.59 -3.66 -5.39
N ASN A 59 5.81 -4.17 -5.42
CA ASN A 59 6.06 -5.58 -5.67
C ASN A 59 5.47 -6.47 -4.57
N GLU A 60 5.47 -5.99 -3.32
CA GLU A 60 4.93 -6.73 -2.19
C GLU A 60 3.39 -6.77 -2.19
N VAL A 61 2.75 -5.70 -2.67
CA VAL A 61 1.30 -5.68 -2.96
C VAL A 61 0.97 -6.65 -4.12
N GLN A 62 1.76 -6.66 -5.19
CA GLN A 62 1.60 -7.60 -6.31
C GLN A 62 1.78 -9.07 -5.91
N ARG A 63 2.75 -9.37 -5.04
CA ARG A 63 2.95 -10.72 -4.49
C ARG A 63 1.77 -11.23 -3.67
N ARG A 64 0.98 -10.32 -3.08
CA ARG A 64 -0.26 -10.64 -2.36
C ARG A 64 -1.47 -10.81 -3.29
N GLY A 65 -1.28 -10.67 -4.60
CA GLY A 65 -2.33 -10.86 -5.61
C GLY A 65 -3.09 -9.60 -5.97
N TYR A 66 -2.65 -8.42 -5.52
CA TYR A 66 -3.29 -7.14 -5.81
C TYR A 66 -2.49 -6.33 -6.83
N HIS A 67 -3.17 -5.78 -7.84
CA HIS A 67 -2.53 -4.93 -8.84
C HIS A 67 -2.42 -3.50 -8.32
N ALA A 68 -1.25 -3.17 -7.76
CA ALA A 68 -0.91 -1.81 -7.39
C ALA A 68 -0.14 -1.05 -8.48
N GLN A 69 -0.53 0.20 -8.73
CA GLN A 69 0.23 1.19 -9.49
C GLN A 69 0.63 2.36 -8.60
N HIS A 70 1.82 2.92 -8.82
CA HIS A 70 2.20 4.16 -8.15
C HIS A 70 1.41 5.31 -8.76
N CYS A 71 0.69 6.07 -7.94
CA CYS A 71 0.06 7.32 -8.39
C CYS A 71 1.00 8.49 -8.09
N GLY A 72 1.89 8.80 -9.04
CA GLY A 72 2.75 9.98 -8.98
C GLY A 72 3.89 9.93 -10.00
N ALA A 73 4.13 11.06 -10.66
CA ALA A 73 5.31 11.35 -11.48
C ALA A 73 6.40 12.00 -10.62
#